data_AF-A0A059Y222-F1
#
_entry.id   AF-A0A059Y222-F1
#
_cell.length_a   1.000
_cell.length_b   1.000
_cell.length_c   1.000
_cell.angle_alpha   90.00
_cell.angle_beta   90.00
_cell.angle_gamma   90.00
#
_symmetry.space_group_name_H-M   'P 1'
#
loop_
_entity.id
_entity.type
_entity.pdbx_description
1 polymer ?
#
loop_
_entity_poly.entity_id
_entity_poly.type
_entity_poly.pdbx_seq_one_letter_code
_entity_poly.pdbx_strand_id
1 'polypeptide(L)'
;MTERSLFSQKDPFTKLDKHSPQEICLQNFLYDFASMGIDSLWGHSSHPIKRSEEKILALSKLKNSTAILSFDGLANLFPIDYFRLHTTLSGVSLKTHLSADNARIKIVNISRHNTRTILFDERISRFSGEFSSDCLNISELDGSLHLEIEYKGEMEVNQTAWVSRSSRPIPSSSILLSITAFNRDEFVLPLLESLCGYPPLLALNLQILVVDNGGSLFQDKLPNDPRIRLIKQTNLGCTSGVMRALTIARDLKTDFMVIADDDIILPPEMLYRLLIFQVLSNKNLSVGAGMLTLQSPNILWEKGSLVLNQGLNSLKPLHKRTNLETQKDLTSLFHVDQLDYTALWLMSSPTQKLSFLPAFFIYYEDILQGLFLKKNGVPIVVPPHIFLWHATLEKRGAFWKRYLWVRNDLATRFLNPEKLNPLMVVFSFLKLIANLLASYDYKLAEFHLQAFREAITDASWTIDPLGEKKKTDILIQHTPAQTDLSSRLPPDFLTQKRSSLGQKILKRLGNIVTLGNYLNPFSKSVRSDGKLPFRFHGDYESWGWFGYNTLAVVDKKGSGYLCKRSVKEAVKFIFPCIYLSFRFLITQRTMSKRYKEHSQRYENAWREAFLKLDKKVWTTPQNLGQ
;
A
#
# COMPACT_ATOMS: atom_id res chain seq x y z
N MET A 1 18.50 16.13 26.01
CA MET A 1 17.87 14.90 26.55
C MET A 1 17.96 13.82 25.49
N THR A 2 18.62 12.70 25.75
CA THR A 2 18.68 11.54 24.82
C THR A 2 17.27 10.99 24.59
N GLU A 3 16.91 10.55 23.38
CA GLU A 3 15.57 10.03 23.02
C GLU A 3 15.00 9.03 24.05
N ARG A 4 15.87 8.29 24.77
CA ARG A 4 15.49 7.46 25.93
C ARG A 4 14.69 8.15 27.04
N SER A 5 14.87 9.45 27.31
CA SER A 5 14.19 10.12 28.43
C SER A 5 12.74 10.49 28.13
N LEU A 6 12.31 10.46 26.86
CA LEU A 6 10.92 10.69 26.45
C LEU A 6 10.05 9.43 26.59
N PHE A 7 10.65 8.23 26.71
CA PHE A 7 9.95 6.94 26.80
C PHE A 7 9.95 6.34 28.22
N SER A 8 10.38 7.11 29.22
CA SER A 8 10.35 6.73 30.64
C SER A 8 8.98 6.99 31.26
N GLN A 9 7.98 6.16 30.95
CA GLN A 9 6.81 6.01 31.82
C GLN A 9 6.58 4.53 32.12
N LYS A 10 6.30 4.27 33.39
CA LYS A 10 6.12 2.94 33.98
C LYS A 10 5.01 2.18 33.26
N ASP A 11 5.31 0.92 32.98
CA ASP A 11 4.41 -0.12 32.47
C ASP A 11 3.14 -0.19 33.34
N PRO A 12 1.94 0.18 32.83
CA PRO A 12 0.71 0.11 33.59
C PRO A 12 0.10 -1.30 33.60
N PHE A 13 0.65 -2.27 32.87
CA PHE A 13 0.06 -3.60 32.73
C PHE A 13 0.54 -4.57 33.82
N THR A 14 0.09 -4.34 35.04
CA THR A 14 0.21 -5.32 36.13
C THR A 14 -0.91 -6.36 36.04
N LYS A 15 -0.52 -7.61 35.76
CA LYS A 15 -1.19 -8.90 36.06
C LYS A 15 -2.52 -9.19 35.34
N LEU A 16 -2.44 -9.69 34.10
CA LEU A 16 -3.39 -10.71 33.65
C LEU A 16 -2.96 -12.09 34.18
N ASP A 17 -3.93 -12.83 34.70
CA ASP A 17 -3.78 -14.17 35.26
C ASP A 17 -3.24 -15.14 34.19
N LYS A 18 -2.11 -15.80 34.48
CA LYS A 18 -1.29 -16.51 33.47
C LYS A 18 -1.73 -17.95 33.18
N HIS A 19 -2.81 -18.43 33.81
CA HIS A 19 -3.12 -19.86 33.86
C HIS A 19 -4.55 -20.28 33.45
N SER A 20 -5.41 -19.37 32.99
CA SER A 20 -6.72 -19.74 32.42
C SER A 20 -6.69 -19.82 30.88
N PRO A 21 -7.41 -20.77 30.26
CA PRO A 21 -7.64 -20.73 28.82
C PRO A 21 -8.31 -19.40 28.47
N GLN A 22 -7.70 -18.62 27.58
CA GLN A 22 -8.25 -17.34 27.15
C GLN A 22 -8.96 -17.54 25.81
N GLU A 23 -10.20 -17.07 25.75
CA GLU A 23 -10.90 -16.86 24.49
C GLU A 23 -10.29 -15.64 23.81
N ILE A 24 -9.90 -15.81 22.55
CA ILE A 24 -9.28 -14.78 21.73
C ILE A 24 -10.25 -14.42 20.62
N CYS A 25 -10.63 -13.15 20.52
CA CYS A 25 -11.33 -12.65 19.34
C CYS A 25 -10.34 -12.54 18.17
N LEU A 26 -10.56 -13.28 17.10
CA LEU A 26 -9.73 -13.24 15.89
C LEU A 26 -10.20 -12.17 14.91
N GLN A 27 -11.51 -11.96 14.87
CA GLN A 27 -12.17 -11.10 13.89
C GLN A 27 -13.57 -10.73 14.39
N ASN A 28 -13.82 -9.45 14.63
CA ASN A 28 -15.16 -8.91 14.83
C ASN A 28 -15.82 -8.70 13.47
N PHE A 29 -17.13 -8.90 13.39
CA PHE A 29 -17.88 -8.65 12.17
C PHE A 29 -18.12 -7.16 12.01
N LEU A 30 -18.11 -6.72 10.76
CA LEU A 30 -18.47 -5.36 10.38
C LEU A 30 -19.83 -5.38 9.70
N TYR A 31 -20.73 -4.52 10.17
CA TYR A 31 -22.09 -4.42 9.66
C TYR A 31 -22.23 -3.24 8.68
N ASP A 32 -21.52 -2.15 8.95
CA ASP A 32 -21.32 -1.01 8.07
C ASP A 32 -20.02 -0.29 8.50
N PHE A 33 -19.41 0.45 7.59
CA PHE A 33 -18.31 1.36 7.90
C PHE A 33 -18.26 2.50 6.89
N ALA A 34 -18.20 3.73 7.42
CA ALA A 34 -18.09 4.97 6.65
C ALA A 34 -19.20 5.16 5.59
N SER A 35 -20.33 4.46 5.72
CA SER A 35 -21.47 4.45 4.79
C SER A 35 -21.03 4.42 3.32
N MET A 36 -19.99 3.63 3.00
CA MET A 36 -19.47 3.55 1.63
C MET A 36 -20.51 2.98 0.64
N GLY A 37 -21.62 2.43 1.15
CA GLY A 37 -22.78 2.03 0.35
C GLY A 37 -22.55 0.75 -0.46
N ILE A 38 -21.62 -0.11 -0.01
CA ILE A 38 -21.23 -1.33 -0.71
C ILE A 38 -21.62 -2.53 0.14
N ASP A 39 -22.88 -2.92 0.04
CA ASP A 39 -23.43 -4.04 0.81
C ASP A 39 -22.65 -5.34 0.57
N SER A 40 -22.15 -5.54 -0.65
CA SER A 40 -21.37 -6.70 -1.06
C SER A 40 -20.05 -6.88 -0.29
N LEU A 41 -19.52 -5.85 0.37
CA LEU A 41 -18.35 -5.99 1.24
C LEU A 41 -18.68 -6.62 2.59
N TRP A 42 -19.88 -6.36 3.11
CA TRP A 42 -20.32 -6.83 4.42
C TRP A 42 -21.01 -8.19 4.30
N GLY A 43 -21.81 -8.37 3.25
CA GLY A 43 -22.54 -9.59 2.96
C GLY A 43 -23.92 -9.33 2.36
N HIS A 44 -24.56 -10.39 1.89
CA HIS A 44 -25.83 -10.33 1.17
C HIS A 44 -27.03 -10.58 2.08
N SER A 45 -28.16 -9.95 1.75
CA SER A 45 -29.44 -10.29 2.36
C SER A 45 -30.51 -10.45 1.29
N SER A 46 -31.38 -11.46 1.46
CA SER A 46 -32.53 -11.66 0.57
C SER A 46 -33.67 -10.67 0.83
N HIS A 47 -33.61 -9.91 1.92
CA HIS A 47 -34.64 -8.94 2.32
C HIS A 47 -34.00 -7.62 2.76
N PRO A 48 -34.76 -6.51 2.75
CA PRO A 48 -34.26 -5.24 3.27
C PRO A 48 -33.87 -5.34 4.74
N ILE A 49 -32.71 -4.79 5.07
CA ILE A 49 -32.18 -4.71 6.43
C ILE A 49 -31.79 -3.28 6.74
N LYS A 50 -31.84 -2.92 8.02
CA LYS A 50 -31.28 -1.68 8.54
C LYS A 50 -29.97 -2.02 9.23
N ARG A 51 -28.88 -1.39 8.80
CA ARG A 51 -27.56 -1.57 9.39
C ARG A 51 -27.13 -0.30 10.12
N SER A 52 -26.34 -0.49 11.14
CA SER A 52 -25.54 0.52 11.83
C SER A 52 -24.15 -0.08 12.02
N GLU A 53 -23.17 0.70 12.50
CA GLU A 53 -21.83 0.17 12.76
C GLU A 53 -21.83 -0.98 13.78
N GLU A 54 -22.79 -0.99 14.70
CA GLU A 54 -22.84 -1.94 15.82
C GLU A 54 -23.79 -3.13 15.61
N LYS A 55 -24.82 -2.97 14.76
CA LYS A 55 -25.87 -3.98 14.62
C LYS A 55 -26.60 -3.99 13.29
N ILE A 56 -27.22 -5.13 13.01
CA ILE A 56 -28.21 -5.31 11.93
C ILE A 56 -29.59 -5.58 12.54
N LEU A 57 -30.58 -4.82 12.06
CA LEU A 57 -31.99 -5.04 12.29
C LEU A 57 -32.63 -5.50 10.97
N ALA A 58 -33.27 -6.66 10.99
CA ALA A 58 -33.84 -7.28 9.81
C ALA A 58 -35.30 -7.67 10.03
N LEU A 59 -36.14 -7.48 9.01
CA LEU A 59 -37.56 -7.83 9.05
C LEU A 59 -37.96 -8.60 7.80
N SER A 60 -38.47 -9.82 7.97
CA SER A 60 -39.11 -10.56 6.88
C SER A 60 -40.49 -9.94 6.59
N LYS A 61 -40.75 -9.51 5.35
CA LYS A 61 -42.00 -8.84 4.94
C LYS A 61 -43.25 -9.72 5.13
N LEU A 62 -43.10 -11.04 5.08
CA LEU A 62 -44.18 -11.99 5.34
C LEU A 62 -43.78 -12.85 6.54
N LYS A 63 -44.64 -12.94 7.56
CA LYS A 63 -44.42 -13.78 8.75
C LYS A 63 -44.07 -15.25 8.41
N ASN A 64 -44.45 -15.72 7.23
CA ASN A 64 -44.23 -17.09 6.79
C ASN A 64 -43.06 -17.28 5.80
N SER A 65 -42.50 -16.21 5.22
CA SER A 65 -41.36 -16.31 4.30
C SER A 65 -40.04 -16.40 5.05
N THR A 66 -39.21 -17.37 4.67
CA THR A 66 -37.83 -17.48 5.14
C THR A 66 -36.97 -16.43 4.45
N ALA A 67 -36.30 -15.60 5.22
CA ALA A 67 -35.28 -14.66 4.77
C ALA A 67 -33.89 -15.22 5.08
N ILE A 68 -32.87 -14.74 4.37
CA ILE A 68 -31.47 -15.17 4.50
C ILE A 68 -30.61 -13.92 4.67
N LEU A 69 -29.76 -13.91 5.70
CA LEU A 69 -28.68 -12.97 5.89
C LEU A 69 -27.37 -13.73 5.86
N SER A 70 -26.52 -13.45 4.87
CA SER A 70 -25.21 -14.07 4.68
C SER A 70 -24.12 -13.03 4.91
N PHE A 71 -23.12 -13.38 5.71
CA PHE A 71 -21.93 -12.57 5.96
C PHE A 71 -20.77 -13.02 5.06
N ASP A 72 -21.06 -13.12 3.77
CA ASP A 72 -20.21 -13.68 2.71
C ASP A 72 -19.39 -12.63 1.95
N GLY A 73 -19.42 -11.36 2.41
CA GLY A 73 -18.57 -10.29 1.89
C GLY A 73 -17.15 -10.33 2.48
N LEU A 74 -16.18 -9.77 1.74
CA LEU A 74 -14.75 -9.78 2.11
C LEU A 74 -14.49 -9.37 3.57
N ALA A 75 -15.26 -8.41 4.10
CA ALA A 75 -15.09 -7.91 5.46
C ALA A 75 -15.38 -8.96 6.54
N ASN A 76 -16.24 -9.95 6.28
CA ASN A 76 -16.71 -10.90 7.28
C ASN A 76 -16.31 -12.37 7.00
N LEU A 77 -15.77 -12.65 5.82
CA LEU A 77 -15.14 -13.93 5.52
C LEU A 77 -13.90 -14.18 6.40
N PHE A 78 -13.87 -15.33 7.07
CA PHE A 78 -12.70 -15.76 7.86
C PHE A 78 -11.71 -16.54 6.97
N PRO A 79 -10.42 -16.17 6.93
CA PRO A 79 -9.45 -16.78 6.00
C PRO A 79 -8.73 -18.01 6.58
N ILE A 80 -9.34 -19.18 6.42
CA ILE A 80 -8.87 -20.45 6.97
C ILE A 80 -7.40 -20.71 6.64
N ASP A 81 -7.04 -20.63 5.35
CA ASP A 81 -5.71 -20.98 4.87
C ASP A 81 -4.61 -20.14 5.53
N TYR A 82 -4.88 -18.87 5.81
CA TYR A 82 -3.93 -17.95 6.42
C TYR A 82 -3.65 -18.30 7.88
N PHE A 83 -4.70 -18.53 8.67
CA PHE A 83 -4.54 -18.91 10.06
C PHE A 83 -3.89 -20.29 10.19
N ARG A 84 -4.32 -21.26 9.38
CA ARG A 84 -3.76 -22.62 9.38
C ARG A 84 -2.28 -22.66 9.03
N LEU A 85 -1.85 -21.91 8.02
CA LEU A 85 -0.45 -21.95 7.55
C LEU A 85 0.52 -21.13 8.41
N HIS A 86 0.02 -20.13 9.14
CA HIS A 86 0.88 -19.13 9.77
C HIS A 86 0.71 -18.96 11.28
N THR A 87 -0.29 -19.58 11.89
CA THR A 87 -0.54 -19.52 13.35
C THR A 87 -0.60 -20.92 13.96
N THR A 88 -0.69 -21.01 15.28
CA THR A 88 -0.88 -22.29 15.99
C THR A 88 -2.36 -22.63 16.22
N LEU A 89 -3.29 -21.91 15.60
CA LEU A 89 -4.72 -22.13 15.79
C LEU A 89 -5.18 -23.38 15.03
N SER A 90 -5.88 -24.27 15.73
CA SER A 90 -6.45 -25.49 15.16
C SER A 90 -7.98 -25.47 15.05
N GLY A 91 -8.64 -24.52 15.71
CA GLY A 91 -10.09 -24.40 15.67
C GLY A 91 -10.63 -23.01 15.94
N VAL A 92 -11.86 -22.79 15.50
CA VAL A 92 -12.58 -21.52 15.58
C VAL A 92 -14.04 -21.76 15.94
N SER A 93 -14.60 -20.87 16.77
CA SER A 93 -16.02 -20.83 17.12
C SER A 93 -16.62 -19.52 16.66
N LEU A 94 -17.91 -19.52 16.38
CA LEU A 94 -18.70 -18.32 16.18
C LEU A 94 -19.29 -17.89 17.53
N LYS A 95 -19.13 -16.61 17.87
CA LYS A 95 -19.94 -15.94 18.89
C LYS A 95 -20.78 -14.86 18.27
N THR A 96 -22.02 -14.72 18.73
CA THR A 96 -22.90 -13.63 18.29
C THR A 96 -23.96 -13.34 19.33
N HIS A 97 -24.32 -12.08 19.50
CA HIS A 97 -25.54 -11.73 20.20
C HIS A 97 -26.68 -11.67 19.19
N LEU A 98 -27.78 -12.36 19.48
CA LEU A 98 -28.88 -12.57 18.54
C LEU A 98 -30.21 -12.57 19.28
N SER A 99 -31.19 -11.89 18.69
CA SER A 99 -32.58 -11.91 19.13
C SER A 99 -33.47 -12.29 17.94
N ALA A 100 -34.12 -13.46 18.01
CA ALA A 100 -35.01 -13.95 16.97
C ALA A 100 -36.03 -14.99 17.50
N ASP A 101 -37.23 -15.00 16.93
CA ASP A 101 -38.26 -15.98 17.26
C ASP A 101 -38.06 -17.33 16.56
N ASN A 102 -37.59 -17.30 15.32
CA ASN A 102 -37.38 -18.48 14.50
C ASN A 102 -36.22 -18.21 13.54
N ALA A 103 -35.04 -18.72 13.89
CA ALA A 103 -33.86 -18.58 13.09
C ALA A 103 -33.05 -19.88 13.04
N ARG A 104 -32.23 -20.01 12.01
CA ARG A 104 -31.33 -21.14 11.78
C ARG A 104 -29.95 -20.56 11.51
N ILE A 105 -29.02 -20.81 12.42
CA ILE A 105 -27.64 -20.33 12.35
C ILE A 105 -26.82 -21.39 11.63
N LYS A 106 -26.14 -20.99 10.57
CA LYS A 106 -25.27 -21.87 9.78
C LYS A 106 -23.87 -21.30 9.71
N ILE A 107 -22.88 -22.16 9.89
CA ILE A 107 -21.49 -21.85 9.53
C ILE A 107 -21.18 -22.58 8.23
N VAL A 108 -20.78 -21.80 7.22
CA VAL A 108 -20.60 -22.28 5.86
C VAL A 108 -19.13 -22.13 5.48
N ASN A 109 -18.53 -23.21 5.00
CA ASN A 109 -17.22 -23.19 4.36
C ASN A 109 -17.36 -23.06 2.85
N ILE A 110 -16.56 -22.17 2.27
CA ILE A 110 -16.32 -22.10 0.83
C ILE A 110 -14.88 -22.53 0.57
N SER A 111 -14.71 -23.69 -0.07
CA SER A 111 -13.39 -24.22 -0.40
C SER A 111 -12.68 -23.37 -1.45
N ARG A 112 -11.38 -23.57 -1.63
CA ARG A 112 -10.60 -22.93 -2.73
C ARG A 112 -11.13 -23.27 -4.12
N HIS A 113 -11.83 -24.40 -4.25
CA HIS A 113 -12.49 -24.85 -5.48
C HIS A 113 -13.95 -24.37 -5.58
N ASN A 114 -14.35 -23.45 -4.72
CA ASN A 114 -15.68 -22.87 -4.64
C ASN A 114 -16.77 -23.90 -4.30
N THR A 115 -16.42 -24.95 -3.55
CA THR A 115 -17.35 -25.93 -3.00
C THR A 115 -17.95 -25.37 -1.70
N ARG A 116 -19.28 -25.38 -1.60
CA ARG A 116 -20.00 -24.92 -0.41
C ARG A 116 -20.36 -26.10 0.49
N THR A 117 -19.94 -26.05 1.75
CA THR A 117 -20.27 -27.06 2.77
C THR A 117 -20.82 -26.38 4.02
N ILE A 118 -21.92 -26.89 4.57
CA ILE A 118 -22.45 -26.45 5.87
C ILE A 118 -21.77 -27.28 6.95
N LEU A 119 -21.02 -26.63 7.83
CA LEU A 119 -20.25 -27.27 8.91
C LEU A 119 -20.97 -27.26 10.25
N PHE A 120 -21.84 -26.28 10.44
CA PHE A 120 -22.64 -26.12 11.63
C PHE A 120 -24.04 -25.68 11.21
N ASP A 121 -25.05 -26.21 11.88
CA ASP A 121 -26.45 -25.94 11.58
C ASP A 121 -27.30 -26.12 12.83
N GLU A 122 -27.72 -25.02 13.44
CA GLU A 122 -28.57 -25.03 14.63
C GLU A 122 -29.82 -24.20 14.43
N ARG A 123 -30.96 -24.75 14.84
CA ARG A 123 -32.23 -24.04 14.85
C ARG A 123 -32.52 -23.49 16.23
N ILE A 124 -32.75 -22.19 16.31
CA ILE A 124 -33.14 -21.49 17.52
C ILE A 124 -34.61 -21.06 17.43
N SER A 125 -35.31 -21.20 18.56
CA SER A 125 -36.71 -20.80 18.70
C SER A 125 -36.85 -19.93 19.95
N ARG A 126 -37.36 -18.70 19.80
CA ARG A 126 -37.49 -17.71 20.88
C ARG A 126 -36.20 -17.54 21.69
N PHE A 127 -35.18 -16.99 21.03
CA PHE A 127 -33.86 -16.77 21.62
C PHE A 127 -33.53 -15.28 21.66
N SER A 128 -32.97 -14.82 22.77
CA SER A 128 -32.39 -13.48 22.93
C SER A 128 -31.21 -13.57 23.89
N GLY A 129 -29.99 -13.35 23.39
CA GLY A 129 -28.77 -13.44 24.20
C GLY A 129 -27.52 -13.74 23.38
N GLU A 130 -26.44 -14.11 24.09
CA GLU A 130 -25.19 -14.58 23.48
C GLU A 130 -25.33 -16.04 23.03
N PHE A 131 -25.11 -16.27 21.74
CA PHE A 131 -24.98 -17.58 21.13
C PHE A 131 -23.50 -17.90 20.88
N SER A 132 -23.07 -19.13 21.18
CA SER A 132 -21.73 -19.63 20.85
C SER A 132 -21.86 -21.00 20.17
N SER A 133 -21.22 -21.16 19.01
CA SER A 133 -21.16 -22.46 18.34
C SER A 133 -20.14 -23.39 18.99
N ASP A 134 -20.23 -24.67 18.65
CA ASP A 134 -19.13 -25.61 18.85
C ASP A 134 -17.86 -25.15 18.14
N CYS A 135 -16.71 -25.64 18.62
CA CYS A 135 -15.41 -25.36 18.01
C CYS A 135 -15.24 -26.18 16.72
N LEU A 136 -15.13 -25.49 15.59
CA LEU A 136 -14.86 -26.09 14.29
C LEU A 136 -13.37 -26.33 14.13
N ASN A 137 -12.97 -27.56 13.80
CA ASN A 137 -11.59 -27.88 13.45
C ASN A 137 -11.27 -27.34 12.05
N ILE A 138 -10.36 -26.38 11.96
CA ILE A 138 -9.98 -25.74 10.68
C ILE A 138 -8.78 -26.41 10.00
N SER A 139 -8.17 -27.41 10.64
CA SER A 139 -6.95 -28.06 10.12
C SER A 139 -7.19 -28.78 8.79
N GLU A 140 -8.39 -29.34 8.62
CA GLU A 140 -8.79 -30.14 7.43
C GLU A 140 -9.56 -29.31 6.38
N LEU A 141 -9.80 -28.03 6.65
CA LEU A 141 -10.58 -27.15 5.77
C LEU A 141 -9.66 -26.26 4.93
N ASP A 142 -10.18 -25.69 3.85
CA ASP A 142 -9.49 -24.66 3.06
C ASP A 142 -10.46 -23.55 2.63
N GLY A 143 -9.92 -22.46 2.10
CA GLY A 143 -10.70 -21.31 1.66
C GLY A 143 -11.19 -20.44 2.83
N SER A 144 -12.50 -20.24 2.95
CA SER A 144 -13.09 -19.30 3.90
C SER A 144 -14.25 -19.88 4.72
N LEU A 145 -14.54 -19.26 5.87
CA LEU A 145 -15.78 -19.47 6.63
C LEU A 145 -16.64 -18.21 6.63
N HIS A 146 -17.96 -18.39 6.66
CA HIS A 146 -18.91 -17.32 6.92
C HIS A 146 -20.13 -17.80 7.71
N LEU A 147 -20.83 -16.83 8.28
CA LEU A 147 -22.12 -17.01 8.93
C LEU A 147 -23.25 -16.79 7.93
N GLU A 148 -24.23 -17.69 7.92
CA GLU A 148 -25.52 -17.52 7.27
C GLU A 148 -26.62 -17.71 8.31
N ILE A 149 -27.57 -16.77 8.38
CA ILE A 149 -28.74 -16.85 9.25
C ILE A 149 -29.99 -16.90 8.38
N GLU A 150 -30.71 -18.01 8.42
CA GLU A 150 -32.07 -18.07 7.91
C GLU A 150 -33.02 -17.64 9.03
N TYR A 151 -33.98 -16.76 8.75
CA TYR A 151 -34.90 -16.28 9.79
C TYR A 151 -36.31 -16.04 9.27
N LYS A 152 -37.30 -16.06 10.17
CA LYS A 152 -38.68 -15.64 9.92
C LYS A 152 -39.09 -14.59 10.94
N GLY A 153 -39.77 -13.54 10.48
CA GLY A 153 -40.17 -12.41 11.32
C GLY A 153 -39.03 -11.41 11.55
N GLU A 154 -38.91 -10.91 12.78
CA GLU A 154 -37.90 -9.93 13.17
C GLU A 154 -36.63 -10.63 13.66
N MET A 155 -35.48 -10.03 13.36
CA MET A 155 -34.18 -10.48 13.84
C MET A 155 -33.29 -9.28 14.13
N GLU A 156 -32.62 -9.29 15.28
CA GLU A 156 -31.49 -8.40 15.59
C GLU A 156 -30.23 -9.24 15.78
N VAL A 157 -29.14 -8.86 15.11
CA VAL A 157 -27.81 -9.46 15.29
C VAL A 157 -26.77 -8.38 15.55
N ASN A 158 -25.94 -8.58 16.57
CA ASN A 158 -24.85 -7.68 16.94
C ASN A 158 -23.71 -8.47 17.62
N GLN A 159 -22.58 -7.79 17.86
CA GLN A 159 -21.42 -8.37 18.56
C GLN A 159 -20.99 -9.76 18.02
N THR A 160 -21.04 -9.93 16.70
CA THR A 160 -20.64 -11.18 16.05
C THR A 160 -19.12 -11.22 15.90
N ALA A 161 -18.49 -12.34 16.25
CA ALA A 161 -17.06 -12.52 16.13
C ALA A 161 -16.67 -13.99 15.85
N TRP A 162 -15.57 -14.15 15.13
CA TRP A 162 -14.81 -15.40 15.12
C TRP A 162 -13.86 -15.42 16.31
N VAL A 163 -14.00 -16.42 17.17
CA VAL A 163 -13.19 -16.58 18.38
C VAL A 163 -12.44 -17.90 18.36
N SER A 164 -11.33 -17.98 19.08
CA SER A 164 -10.63 -19.25 19.29
C SER A 164 -10.19 -19.38 20.75
N ARG A 165 -10.19 -20.62 21.25
CA ARG A 165 -9.64 -20.92 22.57
C ARG A 165 -8.15 -21.21 22.41
N SER A 166 -7.33 -20.40 23.05
CA SER A 166 -5.91 -20.70 23.15
C SER A 166 -5.59 -21.32 24.50
N SER A 167 -4.86 -22.43 24.46
CA SER A 167 -4.26 -23.05 25.65
C SER A 167 -3.08 -22.23 26.21
N ARG A 168 -2.63 -21.20 25.47
CA ARG A 168 -1.57 -20.27 25.87
C ARG A 168 -2.12 -18.85 25.90
N PRO A 169 -1.69 -18.00 26.86
CA PRO A 169 -2.02 -16.58 26.82
C PRO A 169 -1.56 -15.96 25.50
N ILE A 170 -2.30 -14.95 25.02
CA ILE A 170 -1.83 -14.12 23.91
C ILE A 170 -0.47 -13.53 24.29
N PRO A 171 0.57 -13.67 23.46
CA PRO A 171 1.85 -13.03 23.73
C PRO A 171 1.64 -11.52 23.93
N SER A 172 2.05 -10.99 25.08
CA SER A 172 2.05 -9.55 25.37
C SER A 172 3.15 -8.86 24.56
N SER A 173 2.96 -8.82 23.24
CA SER A 173 3.94 -8.29 22.29
C SER A 173 3.84 -6.78 22.27
N SER A 174 4.99 -6.12 22.39
CA SER A 174 5.08 -4.67 22.27
C SER A 174 5.04 -4.25 20.80
N ILE A 175 4.15 -3.33 20.45
CA ILE A 175 3.87 -2.92 19.06
C ILE A 175 4.02 -1.41 18.94
N LEU A 176 4.78 -0.96 17.94
CA LEU A 176 4.84 0.45 17.55
C LEU A 176 4.20 0.66 16.18
N LEU A 177 3.04 1.31 16.13
CA LEU A 177 2.46 1.83 14.90
C LEU A 177 3.13 3.16 14.54
N SER A 178 3.58 3.29 13.30
CA SER A 178 4.23 4.46 12.74
C SER A 178 3.39 5.04 11.61
N ILE A 179 3.03 6.32 11.73
CA ILE A 179 2.35 7.10 10.70
C ILE A 179 3.28 8.25 10.29
N THR A 180 3.70 8.30 9.03
CA THR A 180 4.54 9.39 8.51
C THR A 180 3.66 10.40 7.80
N ALA A 181 3.52 11.60 8.36
CA ALA A 181 2.61 12.63 7.87
C ALA A 181 3.33 13.74 7.10
N PHE A 182 2.77 14.23 5.98
CA PHE A 182 3.24 15.45 5.30
C PHE A 182 2.07 16.33 4.83
N ASN A 183 1.68 17.31 5.67
CA ASN A 183 0.57 18.23 5.39
C ASN A 183 -0.75 17.51 5.08
N ARG A 184 -1.10 16.50 5.90
CA ARG A 184 -2.28 15.61 5.75
C ARG A 184 -3.12 15.53 7.01
N ASP A 185 -3.17 16.62 7.77
CA ASP A 185 -3.86 16.71 9.05
C ASP A 185 -5.33 16.24 8.95
N GLU A 186 -5.97 16.50 7.81
CA GLU A 186 -7.34 16.12 7.51
C GLU A 186 -7.58 14.59 7.44
N PHE A 187 -6.54 13.80 7.22
CA PHE A 187 -6.60 12.33 7.24
C PHE A 187 -6.06 11.76 8.55
N VAL A 188 -4.98 12.34 9.07
CA VAL A 188 -4.29 11.83 10.27
C VAL A 188 -5.14 11.99 11.53
N LEU A 189 -5.78 13.14 11.74
CA LEU A 189 -6.54 13.39 12.97
C LEU A 189 -7.74 12.44 13.12
N PRO A 190 -8.63 12.28 12.11
CA PRO A 190 -9.74 11.33 12.21
C PRO A 190 -9.28 9.88 12.35
N LEU A 191 -8.16 9.52 11.68
CA LEU A 191 -7.56 8.19 11.84
C LEU A 191 -7.15 7.94 13.29
N LEU A 192 -6.43 8.87 13.91
CA LEU A 192 -6.01 8.74 15.31
C LEU A 192 -7.20 8.65 16.27
N GLU A 193 -8.23 9.49 16.09
CA GLU A 193 -9.47 9.44 16.88
C GLU A 193 -10.12 8.06 16.81
N SER A 194 -10.28 7.53 15.58
CA SER A 194 -10.89 6.23 15.33
C SER A 194 -10.08 5.08 15.95
N LEU A 195 -8.76 5.09 15.83
CA LEU A 195 -7.89 4.08 16.44
C LEU A 195 -7.89 4.15 17.97
N CYS A 196 -7.96 5.36 18.54
CA CYS A 196 -7.93 5.53 19.98
C CYS A 196 -9.24 5.11 20.65
N GLY A 197 -10.37 5.40 20.00
CA GLY A 197 -11.70 5.06 20.48
C GLY A 197 -12.08 3.59 20.34
N TYR A 198 -11.27 2.76 19.66
CA TYR A 198 -11.64 1.38 19.37
C TYR A 198 -11.24 0.38 20.48
N PRO A 199 -12.19 -0.20 21.24
CA PRO A 199 -11.88 -0.99 22.44
C PRO A 199 -10.96 -2.20 22.21
N PRO A 200 -11.08 -2.99 21.11
CA PRO A 200 -10.18 -4.11 20.88
C PRO A 200 -8.70 -3.73 20.77
N LEU A 201 -8.37 -2.50 20.33
CA LEU A 201 -6.99 -2.01 20.30
C LEU A 201 -6.47 -1.57 21.68
N LEU A 202 -7.36 -1.23 22.62
CA LEU A 202 -6.98 -0.88 24.00
C LEU A 202 -6.44 -2.09 24.78
N ALA A 203 -6.87 -3.29 24.41
CA ALA A 203 -6.40 -4.54 25.01
C ALA A 203 -5.00 -4.96 24.56
N LEU A 204 -4.41 -4.28 23.57
CA LEU A 204 -3.09 -4.58 23.02
C LEU A 204 -2.04 -3.60 23.52
N ASN A 205 -0.79 -4.06 23.63
CA ASN A 205 0.36 -3.21 23.96
C ASN A 205 0.81 -2.41 22.71
N LEU A 206 -0.02 -1.45 22.33
CA LEU A 206 0.14 -0.61 21.14
C LEU A 206 0.58 0.81 21.53
N GLN A 207 1.69 1.26 20.95
CA GLN A 207 2.10 2.66 20.91
C GLN A 207 1.92 3.22 19.49
N ILE A 208 1.56 4.50 19.38
CA ILE A 208 1.36 5.19 18.11
C ILE A 208 2.38 6.32 18.01
N LEU A 209 3.21 6.29 16.98
CA LEU A 209 4.19 7.31 16.66
C LEU A 209 3.77 8.02 15.36
N VAL A 210 3.56 9.33 15.47
CA VAL A 210 3.32 10.20 14.32
C VAL A 210 4.61 10.96 14.03
N VAL A 211 5.20 10.72 12.86
CA VAL A 211 6.36 11.48 12.37
C VAL A 211 5.86 12.54 11.39
N ASP A 212 5.78 13.78 11.87
CA ASP A 212 5.34 14.92 11.08
C ASP A 212 6.51 15.54 10.30
N ASN A 213 6.56 15.21 9.01
CA ASN A 213 7.47 15.80 8.04
C ASN A 213 6.97 17.16 7.49
N GLY A 214 5.70 17.50 7.68
CA GLY A 214 5.07 18.74 7.20
C GLY A 214 5.21 19.91 8.16
N GLY A 215 5.27 19.61 9.47
CA GLY A 215 5.29 20.58 10.57
C GLY A 215 3.91 21.09 10.97
N SER A 216 2.85 20.63 10.31
CA SER A 216 1.46 21.11 10.43
C SER A 216 0.71 20.58 11.66
N LEU A 217 1.13 19.43 12.22
CA LEU A 217 0.45 18.80 13.36
C LEU A 217 0.92 19.40 14.69
N PHE A 218 0.03 19.55 15.67
CA PHE A 218 0.37 20.09 17.00
C PHE A 218 -0.26 19.25 18.11
N GLN A 219 0.46 19.07 19.21
CA GLN A 219 0.10 18.13 20.29
C GLN A 219 -1.31 18.37 20.87
N ASP A 220 -1.74 19.63 20.93
CA ASP A 220 -3.06 20.07 21.41
C ASP A 220 -4.22 19.67 20.48
N LYS A 221 -3.93 19.35 19.21
CA LYS A 221 -4.92 18.87 18.24
C LYS A 221 -5.02 17.34 18.16
N LEU A 222 -4.04 16.61 18.70
CA LEU A 222 -4.08 15.15 18.69
C LEU A 222 -5.03 14.65 19.79
N PRO A 223 -5.63 13.45 19.64
CA PRO A 223 -6.40 12.84 20.70
C PRO A 223 -5.59 12.78 22.00
N ASN A 224 -6.24 13.05 23.13
CA ASN A 224 -5.61 12.97 24.46
C ASN A 224 -5.46 11.50 24.90
N ASP A 225 -4.56 10.78 24.23
CA ASP A 225 -4.27 9.37 24.48
C ASP A 225 -2.77 9.18 24.76
N PRO A 226 -2.39 8.57 25.89
CA PRO A 226 -0.98 8.40 26.28
C PRO A 226 -0.18 7.48 25.35
N ARG A 227 -0.85 6.71 24.47
CA ARG A 227 -0.18 5.88 23.45
C ARG A 227 0.39 6.71 22.32
N ILE A 228 -0.11 7.92 22.08
CA ILE A 228 0.28 8.76 20.95
C ILE A 228 1.52 9.59 21.28
N ARG A 229 2.46 9.61 20.34
CA ARG A 229 3.65 10.46 20.38
C ARG A 229 3.84 11.16 19.05
N LEU A 230 4.03 12.47 19.09
CA LEU A 230 4.31 13.29 17.90
C LEU A 230 5.80 13.65 17.85
N ILE A 231 6.44 13.39 16.71
CA ILE A 231 7.79 13.86 16.39
C ILE A 231 7.71 14.76 15.18
N LYS A 232 8.12 16.02 15.32
CA LYS A 232 8.29 16.93 14.19
C LYS A 232 9.70 16.81 13.64
N GLN A 233 9.85 16.73 12.32
CA GLN A 233 11.15 16.80 11.68
C GLN A 233 11.09 17.51 10.32
N THR A 234 12.25 17.95 9.83
CA THR A 234 12.35 18.43 8.45
C THR A 234 11.98 17.31 7.48
N ASN A 235 11.21 17.63 6.44
CA ASN A 235 10.86 16.66 5.41
C ASN A 235 12.11 16.07 4.73
N LEU A 236 12.46 14.83 5.06
CA LEU A 236 13.48 14.04 4.35
C LEU A 236 12.84 12.93 3.50
N GLY A 237 11.55 13.05 3.20
CA GLY A 237 10.77 12.13 2.37
C GLY A 237 10.08 11.02 3.17
N CYS A 238 9.27 10.20 2.50
CA CYS A 238 8.49 9.13 3.14
C CYS A 238 9.39 8.13 3.87
N THR A 239 10.48 7.70 3.21
CA THR A 239 11.44 6.74 3.78
C THR A 239 12.00 7.23 5.11
N SER A 240 12.23 8.54 5.27
CA SER A 240 12.78 9.08 6.50
C SER A 240 11.88 8.91 7.72
N GLY A 241 10.55 8.99 7.55
CA GLY A 241 9.61 8.78 8.65
C GLY A 241 9.62 7.32 9.10
N VAL A 242 9.62 6.38 8.14
CA VAL A 242 9.78 4.94 8.41
C VAL A 242 11.11 4.65 9.12
N MET A 243 12.21 5.24 8.67
CA MET A 243 13.54 5.03 9.28
C MET A 243 13.65 5.66 10.67
N ARG A 244 12.99 6.80 10.90
CA ARG A 244 12.90 7.43 12.24
C ARG A 244 12.15 6.51 13.19
N ALA A 245 11.01 6.00 12.77
CA ALA A 245 10.23 5.07 13.57
C ALA A 245 10.96 3.74 13.81
N LEU A 246 11.69 3.22 12.82
CA LEU A 246 12.51 2.01 13.00
C LEU A 246 13.64 2.23 14.02
N THR A 247 14.28 3.41 13.99
CA THR A 247 15.29 3.81 14.99
C THR A 247 14.71 3.73 16.40
N ILE A 248 13.54 4.34 16.60
CA ILE A 248 12.84 4.37 17.89
C ILE A 248 12.39 2.96 18.30
N ALA A 249 11.78 2.21 17.39
CA ALA A 249 11.33 0.84 17.64
C ALA A 249 12.49 -0.08 18.08
N ARG A 250 13.67 0.06 17.47
CA ARG A 250 14.89 -0.67 17.84
C ARG A 250 15.40 -0.27 19.22
N ASP A 251 15.37 1.02 19.54
CA ASP A 251 15.85 1.53 20.83
C ASP A 251 14.91 1.15 21.99
N LEU A 252 13.60 1.06 21.72
CA LEU A 252 12.57 0.55 22.63
C LEU A 252 12.50 -0.98 22.67
N LYS A 253 13.16 -1.66 21.73
CA LYS A 253 13.13 -3.12 21.54
C LYS A 253 11.70 -3.65 21.37
N THR A 254 10.86 -2.97 20.60
CA THR A 254 9.52 -3.48 20.33
C THR A 254 9.57 -4.82 19.60
N ASP A 255 8.60 -5.70 19.86
CA ASP A 255 8.50 -6.99 19.15
C ASP A 255 8.15 -6.75 17.69
N PHE A 256 7.18 -5.88 17.44
CA PHE A 256 6.68 -5.56 16.10
C PHE A 256 6.66 -4.05 15.86
N MET A 257 6.85 -3.69 14.59
CA MET A 257 6.62 -2.36 14.07
C MET A 257 5.58 -2.46 12.97
N VAL A 258 4.59 -1.57 13.04
CA VAL A 258 3.56 -1.39 12.01
C VAL A 258 3.81 -0.07 11.32
N ILE A 259 3.83 -0.09 10.00
CA ILE A 259 3.93 1.11 9.15
C ILE A 259 2.56 1.34 8.55
N ALA A 260 2.08 2.58 8.57
CA ALA A 260 0.85 3.00 7.90
C ALA A 260 1.06 4.33 7.17
N ASP A 261 0.37 4.49 6.03
CA ASP A 261 0.31 5.76 5.29
C ASP A 261 -0.59 6.78 6.02
N ASP A 262 -0.40 8.06 5.71
CA ASP A 262 -1.13 9.17 6.33
C ASP A 262 -2.47 9.49 5.63
N ASP A 263 -2.69 9.07 4.39
CA ASP A 263 -3.89 9.37 3.58
C ASP A 263 -4.76 8.15 3.23
N ILE A 264 -4.90 7.24 4.20
CA ILE A 264 -5.76 6.05 4.14
C ILE A 264 -7.09 6.23 4.89
N ILE A 265 -8.11 5.50 4.43
CA ILE A 265 -9.29 5.18 5.24
C ILE A 265 -9.12 3.76 5.77
N LEU A 266 -8.95 3.65 7.09
CA LEU A 266 -8.66 2.39 7.79
C LEU A 266 -9.72 2.14 8.87
N PRO A 267 -10.58 1.12 8.71
CA PRO A 267 -11.40 0.64 9.82
C PRO A 267 -10.50 0.16 10.96
N PRO A 268 -10.70 0.59 12.22
CA PRO A 268 -9.88 0.14 13.34
C PRO A 268 -9.82 -1.38 13.51
N GLU A 269 -10.90 -2.09 13.15
CA GLU A 269 -10.96 -3.55 13.12
C GLU A 269 -9.92 -4.16 12.16
N MET A 270 -9.56 -3.50 11.06
CA MET A 270 -8.52 -3.98 10.15
C MET A 270 -7.13 -3.91 10.78
N LEU A 271 -6.86 -2.85 11.57
CA LEU A 271 -5.64 -2.79 12.38
C LEU A 271 -5.67 -3.88 13.46
N TYR A 272 -6.78 -4.05 14.16
CA TYR A 272 -6.93 -5.11 15.16
C TYR A 272 -6.63 -6.50 14.58
N ARG A 273 -7.26 -6.86 13.45
CA ARG A 273 -7.01 -8.11 12.72
C ARG A 273 -5.55 -8.29 12.34
N LEU A 274 -4.91 -7.24 11.80
CA LEU A 274 -3.49 -7.25 11.47
C LEU A 274 -2.62 -7.54 12.70
N LEU A 275 -2.88 -6.86 13.82
CA LEU A 275 -2.12 -7.02 15.05
C LEU A 275 -2.33 -8.38 15.71
N ILE A 276 -3.58 -8.84 15.85
CA ILE A 276 -3.86 -10.14 16.46
C ILE A 276 -3.31 -11.28 15.59
N PHE A 277 -3.45 -11.20 14.26
CA PHE A 277 -2.85 -12.16 13.34
C PHE A 277 -1.32 -12.17 13.45
N GLN A 278 -0.68 -10.99 13.51
CA GLN A 278 0.77 -10.88 13.68
C GLN A 278 1.22 -11.50 15.01
N VAL A 279 0.54 -11.21 16.11
CA VAL A 279 0.89 -11.71 17.45
C VAL A 279 0.73 -13.23 17.55
N LEU A 280 -0.29 -13.78 16.88
CA LEU A 280 -0.54 -15.22 16.81
C LEU A 280 0.34 -15.94 15.77
N SER A 281 0.90 -15.19 14.83
CA SER A 281 1.84 -15.74 13.86
C SER A 281 3.16 -16.11 14.52
N ASN A 282 3.86 -17.11 13.97
CA ASN A 282 5.25 -17.35 14.37
C ASN A 282 6.07 -16.04 14.17
N LYS A 283 6.99 -15.71 15.09
CA LYS A 283 7.74 -14.42 15.13
C LYS A 283 8.64 -14.11 13.90
N ASN A 284 8.45 -14.81 12.78
CA ASN A 284 9.20 -14.68 11.53
C ASN A 284 8.28 -14.44 10.33
N LEU A 285 7.23 -13.63 10.48
CA LEU A 285 6.27 -13.32 9.42
C LEU A 285 6.03 -11.82 9.33
N SER A 286 5.97 -11.26 8.12
CA SER A 286 5.45 -9.91 7.89
C SER A 286 4.05 -9.99 7.30
N VAL A 287 3.16 -9.12 7.78
CA VAL A 287 1.73 -9.13 7.45
C VAL A 287 1.38 -7.78 6.86
N GLY A 288 0.85 -7.76 5.63
CA GLY A 288 0.36 -6.54 4.99
C GLY A 288 -1.15 -6.51 4.84
N ALA A 289 -1.65 -5.38 4.34
CA ALA A 289 -3.05 -5.20 3.96
C ALA A 289 -3.23 -5.13 2.44
N GLY A 290 -4.38 -5.58 1.93
CA GLY A 290 -4.80 -5.29 0.56
C GLY A 290 -5.29 -3.84 0.43
N MET A 291 -5.04 -3.18 -0.70
CA MET A 291 -5.53 -1.83 -0.94
C MET A 291 -6.78 -1.85 -1.81
N LEU A 292 -7.92 -1.41 -1.28
CA LEU A 292 -9.11 -1.06 -2.05
C LEU A 292 -9.02 0.37 -2.56
N THR A 293 -9.69 0.67 -3.67
CA THR A 293 -9.61 2.01 -4.27
C THR A 293 -10.71 2.93 -3.75
N LEU A 294 -10.40 4.18 -3.40
CA LEU A 294 -11.44 5.16 -3.05
C LEU A 294 -12.38 5.49 -4.21
N GLN A 295 -11.92 5.33 -5.46
CA GLN A 295 -12.74 5.60 -6.65
C GLN A 295 -13.78 4.50 -6.94
N SER A 296 -13.48 3.26 -6.53
CA SER A 296 -14.33 2.10 -6.71
C SER A 296 -14.10 1.19 -5.49
N PRO A 297 -14.83 1.41 -4.38
CA PRO A 297 -14.46 0.83 -3.11
C PRO A 297 -14.70 -0.69 -2.99
N ASN A 298 -15.33 -1.30 -3.99
CA ASN A 298 -15.44 -2.76 -4.22
C ASN A 298 -14.29 -3.35 -5.06
N ILE A 299 -13.35 -2.54 -5.53
CA ILE A 299 -12.21 -2.99 -6.34
C ILE A 299 -10.94 -3.04 -5.50
N LEU A 300 -10.35 -4.24 -5.40
CA LEU A 300 -9.01 -4.44 -4.87
C LEU A 300 -7.97 -3.99 -5.90
N TRP A 301 -7.17 -2.98 -5.57
CA TRP A 301 -6.10 -2.49 -6.43
C TRP A 301 -4.97 -3.51 -6.61
N GLU A 302 -4.43 -3.99 -5.49
CA GLU A 302 -3.48 -5.11 -5.43
C GLU A 302 -3.37 -5.64 -4.00
N LYS A 303 -2.93 -6.89 -3.88
CA LYS A 303 -2.62 -7.56 -2.60
C LYS A 303 -1.13 -7.53 -2.27
N GLY A 304 -0.29 -7.30 -3.28
CA GLY A 304 1.16 -7.40 -3.20
C GLY A 304 1.73 -7.72 -4.57
N SER A 305 3.06 -7.76 -4.67
CA SER A 305 3.73 -7.78 -5.97
C SER A 305 4.99 -8.65 -5.98
N LEU A 306 5.30 -9.17 -7.17
CA LEU A 306 6.57 -9.83 -7.48
C LEU A 306 7.53 -8.86 -8.17
N VAL A 307 8.80 -8.92 -7.81
CA VAL A 307 9.88 -8.20 -8.48
C VAL A 307 10.48 -9.12 -9.54
N LEU A 308 10.36 -8.71 -10.80
CA LEU A 308 10.86 -9.46 -11.93
C LEU A 308 12.24 -8.95 -12.37
N ASN A 309 13.01 -9.85 -12.98
CA ASN A 309 14.31 -9.54 -13.57
C ASN A 309 14.19 -9.11 -15.05
N GLN A 310 13.07 -8.53 -15.48
CA GLN A 310 12.83 -8.17 -16.89
C GLN A 310 13.10 -6.68 -17.20
N GLY A 311 14.12 -6.10 -16.56
CA GLY A 311 14.54 -4.72 -16.77
C GLY A 311 13.88 -3.74 -15.80
N LEU A 312 13.97 -2.43 -16.10
CA LEU A 312 13.55 -1.38 -15.19
C LEU A 312 12.05 -1.43 -14.86
N ASN A 313 11.69 -1.19 -13.60
CA ASN A 313 10.31 -1.20 -13.10
C ASN A 313 9.50 -2.43 -13.52
N SER A 314 10.15 -3.59 -13.55
CA SER A 314 9.50 -4.84 -13.86
C SER A 314 8.88 -5.44 -12.59
N LEU A 315 7.59 -5.13 -12.39
CA LEU A 315 6.79 -5.57 -11.24
C LEU A 315 5.55 -6.32 -11.76
N LYS A 316 5.22 -7.44 -11.11
CA LYS A 316 3.98 -8.20 -11.37
C LYS A 316 3.08 -8.14 -10.14
N PRO A 317 2.10 -7.22 -10.10
CA PRO A 317 1.10 -7.21 -9.04
C PRO A 317 0.19 -8.43 -9.11
N LEU A 318 -0.13 -8.97 -7.94
CA LEU A 318 -1.06 -10.08 -7.76
C LEU A 318 -2.42 -9.53 -7.33
N HIS A 319 -3.48 -10.18 -7.84
CA HIS A 319 -4.88 -9.77 -7.60
C HIS A 319 -5.13 -8.30 -7.95
N LYS A 320 -4.57 -7.88 -9.08
CA LYS A 320 -4.65 -6.49 -9.52
C LYS A 320 -6.04 -6.16 -10.06
N ARG A 321 -6.67 -5.11 -9.55
CA ARG A 321 -8.01 -4.62 -9.98
C ARG A 321 -9.07 -5.73 -9.92
N THR A 322 -9.03 -6.55 -8.87
CA THR A 322 -9.98 -7.64 -8.65
C THR A 322 -11.33 -7.07 -8.20
N ASN A 323 -12.43 -7.57 -8.80
CA ASN A 323 -13.78 -7.17 -8.41
C ASN A 323 -14.31 -8.08 -7.31
N LEU A 324 -14.55 -7.51 -6.11
CA LEU A 324 -14.95 -8.26 -4.93
C LEU A 324 -16.40 -8.74 -4.97
N GLU A 325 -17.23 -8.24 -5.88
CA GLU A 325 -18.64 -8.65 -6.03
C GLU A 325 -18.79 -9.95 -6.80
N THR A 326 -17.72 -10.42 -7.43
CA THR A 326 -17.69 -11.67 -8.17
C THR A 326 -17.16 -12.79 -7.29
N GLN A 327 -17.98 -13.79 -6.99
CA GLN A 327 -17.61 -14.91 -6.11
C GLN A 327 -16.27 -15.58 -6.50
N LYS A 328 -16.06 -15.81 -7.80
CA LYS A 328 -14.81 -16.42 -8.31
C LYS A 328 -13.58 -15.59 -7.95
N ASP A 329 -13.69 -14.27 -8.11
CA ASP A 329 -12.63 -13.32 -7.84
C ASP A 329 -12.37 -13.23 -6.34
N LEU A 330 -13.43 -13.18 -5.53
CA LEU A 330 -13.35 -13.18 -4.06
C LEU A 330 -12.70 -14.46 -3.52
N THR A 331 -13.16 -15.65 -3.93
CA THR A 331 -12.60 -16.95 -3.51
C THR A 331 -11.11 -17.05 -3.83
N SER A 332 -10.65 -16.49 -4.96
CA SER A 332 -9.24 -16.52 -5.34
C SER A 332 -8.31 -15.80 -4.36
N LEU A 333 -8.83 -14.85 -3.56
CA LEU A 333 -8.05 -14.10 -2.58
C LEU A 333 -7.66 -14.91 -1.34
N PHE A 334 -8.37 -16.01 -1.07
CA PHE A 334 -8.15 -16.87 0.11
C PHE A 334 -7.00 -17.84 -0.07
N HIS A 335 -6.49 -17.98 -1.30
CA HIS A 335 -5.22 -18.65 -1.54
C HIS A 335 -4.04 -17.79 -1.03
N VAL A 336 -3.13 -18.40 -0.27
CA VAL A 336 -1.91 -17.73 0.22
C VAL A 336 -0.91 -17.57 -0.92
N ASP A 337 -0.66 -16.33 -1.32
CA ASP A 337 0.29 -16.01 -2.38
C ASP A 337 1.73 -15.93 -1.86
N GLN A 338 2.68 -16.28 -2.73
CA GLN A 338 4.08 -15.94 -2.51
C GLN A 338 4.34 -14.54 -3.04
N LEU A 339 4.76 -13.64 -2.16
CA LEU A 339 5.03 -12.23 -2.48
C LEU A 339 6.54 -11.93 -2.38
N ASP A 340 7.02 -10.98 -3.17
CA ASP A 340 8.35 -10.37 -2.93
C ASP A 340 8.23 -9.14 -2.03
N TYR A 341 7.12 -8.39 -2.14
CA TYR A 341 6.80 -7.28 -1.25
C TYR A 341 5.30 -7.01 -1.20
N THR A 342 4.90 -6.25 -0.19
CA THR A 342 3.63 -5.52 -0.13
C THR A 342 3.93 -4.04 0.04
N ALA A 343 3.04 -3.16 -0.39
CA ALA A 343 3.22 -1.73 -0.18
C ALA A 343 3.11 -1.38 1.31
N LEU A 344 3.73 -0.26 1.70
CA LEU A 344 3.83 0.16 3.10
C LEU A 344 2.63 0.98 3.59
N TRP A 345 1.51 1.01 2.85
CA TRP A 345 0.27 1.66 3.32
C TRP A 345 -0.24 1.09 4.64
N LEU A 346 -0.01 -0.21 4.87
CA LEU A 346 -0.22 -0.89 6.14
C LEU A 346 0.54 -2.23 6.12
N MET A 347 1.61 -2.30 6.92
CA MET A 347 2.41 -3.53 7.08
C MET A 347 2.94 -3.65 8.50
N SER A 348 2.72 -4.81 9.12
CA SER A 348 3.35 -5.23 10.37
C SER A 348 4.53 -6.17 10.09
N SER A 349 5.62 -6.00 10.83
CA SER A 349 6.80 -6.87 10.71
C SER A 349 7.55 -6.94 12.05
N PRO A 350 8.24 -8.06 12.35
CA PRO A 350 9.12 -8.13 13.50
C PRO A 350 10.16 -7.02 13.43
N THR A 351 10.21 -6.14 14.43
CA THR A 351 11.07 -4.95 14.42
C THR A 351 12.52 -5.33 14.13
N GLN A 352 12.97 -6.47 14.69
CA GLN A 352 14.34 -6.94 14.55
C GLN A 352 14.72 -7.41 13.13
N LYS A 353 13.74 -7.63 12.26
CA LYS A 353 13.92 -8.13 10.89
C LYS A 353 13.81 -7.05 9.81
N LEU A 354 13.18 -5.91 10.13
CA LEU A 354 13.19 -4.71 9.30
C LEU A 354 14.62 -4.18 9.13
N SER A 355 14.92 -3.59 7.97
CA SER A 355 16.27 -3.16 7.62
C SER A 355 16.29 -1.66 7.44
N PHE A 356 17.39 -1.01 7.81
CA PHE A 356 17.60 0.37 7.41
C PHE A 356 17.79 0.43 5.90
N LEU A 357 17.11 1.38 5.27
CA LEU A 357 17.09 1.57 3.82
C LEU A 357 18.10 2.65 3.40
N PRO A 358 18.56 2.65 2.13
CA PRO A 358 19.30 3.80 1.59
C PRO A 358 18.51 5.09 1.78
N ALA A 359 19.20 6.23 1.69
CA ALA A 359 18.62 7.57 1.69
C ALA A 359 17.73 7.81 0.44
N PHE A 360 16.66 7.05 0.28
CA PHE A 360 15.59 7.33 -0.66
C PHE A 360 14.73 8.44 -0.08
N PHE A 361 14.32 9.39 -0.91
CA PHE A 361 13.32 10.37 -0.51
C PHE A 361 11.91 9.75 -0.58
N ILE A 362 11.56 9.15 -1.73
CA ILE A 362 10.33 8.40 -1.97
C ILE A 362 10.61 7.30 -3.00
N TYR A 363 9.68 6.35 -3.13
CA TYR A 363 9.68 5.22 -4.06
C TYR A 363 10.74 4.15 -3.81
N TYR A 364 10.30 2.90 -3.99
CA TYR A 364 11.06 1.65 -3.84
C TYR A 364 11.43 1.27 -2.40
N GLU A 365 11.04 2.06 -1.40
CA GLU A 365 11.20 1.72 0.01
C GLU A 365 10.45 0.43 0.36
N ASP A 366 9.24 0.27 -0.14
CA ASP A 366 8.38 -0.89 0.02
C ASP A 366 8.99 -2.15 -0.63
N ILE A 367 9.40 -2.02 -1.89
CA ILE A 367 10.02 -3.08 -2.69
C ILE A 367 11.31 -3.55 -2.01
N LEU A 368 12.18 -2.62 -1.65
CA LEU A 368 13.47 -2.95 -1.07
C LEU A 368 13.33 -3.55 0.32
N GLN A 369 12.41 -3.04 1.15
CA GLN A 369 12.11 -3.62 2.46
C GLN A 369 11.59 -5.05 2.33
N GLY A 370 10.71 -5.32 1.36
CA GLY A 370 10.21 -6.67 1.10
C GLY A 370 11.30 -7.65 0.66
N LEU A 371 12.18 -7.23 -0.26
CA LEU A 371 13.33 -8.04 -0.68
C LEU A 371 14.31 -8.33 0.46
N PHE A 372 14.55 -7.35 1.34
CA PHE A 372 15.39 -7.56 2.53
C PHE A 372 14.74 -8.49 3.56
N LEU A 373 13.44 -8.36 3.81
CA LEU A 373 12.70 -9.29 4.68
C LEU A 373 12.80 -10.73 4.17
N LYS A 374 12.61 -10.94 2.87
CA LYS A 374 12.76 -12.24 2.23
C LYS A 374 14.18 -12.80 2.38
N LYS A 375 15.22 -11.97 2.18
CA LYS A 375 16.62 -12.36 2.44
C LYS A 375 16.89 -12.72 3.90
N ASN A 376 16.17 -12.09 4.83
CA ASN A 376 16.23 -12.36 6.27
C ASN A 376 15.36 -13.57 6.69
N GLY A 377 14.81 -14.32 5.73
CA GLY A 377 13.97 -15.50 5.99
C GLY A 377 12.58 -15.17 6.52
N VAL A 378 12.09 -13.94 6.29
CA VAL A 378 10.76 -13.48 6.73
C VAL A 378 9.82 -13.45 5.53
N PRO A 379 8.93 -14.44 5.36
CA PRO A 379 7.86 -14.37 4.37
C PRO A 379 6.93 -13.17 4.62
N ILE A 380 6.28 -12.74 3.53
CA ILE A 380 5.30 -11.67 3.54
C ILE A 380 3.97 -12.28 3.11
N VAL A 381 2.93 -12.05 3.91
CA VAL A 381 1.57 -12.49 3.62
C VAL A 381 0.61 -11.33 3.74
N VAL A 382 -0.45 -11.37 2.95
CA VAL A 382 -1.53 -10.37 2.99
C VAL A 382 -2.85 -11.11 3.09
N PRO A 383 -3.37 -11.31 4.32
CA PRO A 383 -4.66 -11.95 4.53
C PRO A 383 -5.80 -11.11 3.93
N PRO A 384 -6.77 -11.70 3.20
CA PRO A 384 -7.78 -10.96 2.46
C PRO A 384 -8.72 -10.12 3.34
N HIS A 385 -8.98 -10.60 4.57
CA HIS A 385 -9.79 -9.89 5.57
C HIS A 385 -9.11 -8.66 6.22
N ILE A 386 -7.89 -8.32 5.81
CA ILE A 386 -7.14 -7.13 6.23
C ILE A 386 -6.95 -6.24 5.01
N PHE A 387 -7.69 -5.15 4.96
CA PHE A 387 -7.66 -4.21 3.85
C PHE A 387 -7.89 -2.77 4.32
N LEU A 388 -7.67 -1.82 3.43
CA LEU A 388 -7.95 -0.41 3.64
C LEU A 388 -8.34 0.25 2.32
N TRP A 389 -8.80 1.50 2.37
CA TRP A 389 -8.98 2.28 1.15
C TRP A 389 -7.94 3.38 1.04
N HIS A 390 -7.47 3.57 -0.19
CA HIS A 390 -6.52 4.61 -0.51
C HIS A 390 -6.86 5.21 -1.89
N ALA A 391 -6.50 6.48 -2.09
CA ALA A 391 -6.60 7.09 -3.41
C ALA A 391 -5.64 6.42 -4.39
N THR A 392 -6.10 6.03 -5.57
CA THR A 392 -5.19 5.44 -6.56
C THR A 392 -4.09 6.42 -6.98
N LEU A 393 -2.85 5.91 -7.04
CA LEU A 393 -1.64 6.64 -7.44
C LEU A 393 -1.58 6.94 -8.96
N GLU A 394 -2.72 7.16 -9.61
CA GLU A 394 -2.76 7.65 -10.99
C GLU A 394 -2.15 9.07 -11.11
N LYS A 395 -1.85 9.72 -9.98
CA LYS A 395 -1.07 10.96 -9.86
C LYS A 395 0.44 10.74 -10.01
N ARG A 396 0.91 10.28 -11.16
CA ARG A 396 2.37 10.29 -11.46
C ARG A 396 2.77 11.54 -12.27
N GLY A 397 2.56 12.73 -11.70
CA GLY A 397 2.62 14.01 -12.42
C GLY A 397 3.95 14.77 -12.44
N ALA A 398 4.84 14.61 -11.45
CA ALA A 398 6.02 15.49 -11.33
C ALA A 398 7.33 14.88 -11.87
N PHE A 399 8.17 15.70 -12.50
CA PHE A 399 9.44 15.31 -13.12
C PHE A 399 10.43 14.71 -12.13
N TRP A 400 10.64 15.39 -11.01
CA TRP A 400 11.58 14.96 -9.97
C TRP A 400 11.24 13.56 -9.43
N LYS A 401 9.94 13.22 -9.35
CA LYS A 401 9.49 11.88 -8.96
C LYS A 401 9.93 10.81 -9.96
N ARG A 402 9.98 11.14 -11.27
CA ARG A 402 10.43 10.23 -12.33
C ARG A 402 11.94 10.00 -12.31
N TYR A 403 12.70 11.01 -11.92
CA TYR A 403 14.13 10.87 -11.66
C TYR A 403 14.38 9.82 -10.57
N LEU A 404 13.75 9.99 -9.41
CA LEU A 404 13.89 9.09 -8.27
C LEU A 404 13.45 7.67 -8.62
N TRP A 405 12.38 7.52 -9.40
CA TRP A 405 11.89 6.22 -9.84
C TRP A 405 12.95 5.38 -10.59
N VAL A 406 13.66 5.93 -11.58
CA VAL A 406 14.71 5.17 -12.30
C VAL A 406 15.94 4.94 -11.42
N ARG A 407 16.38 5.96 -10.67
CA ARG A 407 17.58 5.84 -9.83
C ARG A 407 17.38 4.80 -8.72
N ASN A 408 16.25 4.86 -8.03
CA ASN A 408 15.95 3.98 -6.90
C ASN A 408 15.65 2.55 -7.36
N ASP A 409 15.07 2.33 -8.55
CA ASP A 409 14.94 0.98 -9.14
C ASP A 409 16.32 0.34 -9.35
N LEU A 410 17.26 1.07 -9.95
CA LEU A 410 18.62 0.58 -10.16
C LEU A 410 19.35 0.32 -8.85
N ALA A 411 19.26 1.23 -7.89
CA ALA A 411 19.82 1.03 -6.54
C ALA A 411 19.25 -0.24 -5.89
N THR A 412 17.93 -0.45 -5.99
CA THR A 412 17.24 -1.66 -5.50
C THR A 412 17.77 -2.91 -6.19
N ARG A 413 17.99 -2.88 -7.51
CA ARG A 413 18.58 -4.00 -8.27
C ARG A 413 20.05 -4.26 -7.91
N PHE A 414 20.85 -3.23 -7.65
CA PHE A 414 22.23 -3.40 -7.19
C PHE A 414 22.30 -4.02 -5.79
N LEU A 415 21.36 -3.68 -4.91
CA LEU A 415 21.21 -4.31 -3.59
C LEU A 415 20.63 -5.73 -3.67
N ASN A 416 20.01 -6.08 -4.80
CA ASN A 416 19.40 -7.39 -5.06
C ASN A 416 19.78 -7.95 -6.45
N PRO A 417 21.06 -8.33 -6.65
CA PRO A 417 21.58 -8.74 -7.96
C PRO A 417 20.85 -9.95 -8.58
N GLU A 418 20.20 -10.78 -7.76
CA GLU A 418 19.35 -11.89 -8.23
C GLU A 418 18.11 -11.42 -9.02
N LYS A 419 17.68 -10.18 -8.80
CA LYS A 419 16.61 -9.50 -9.57
C LYS A 419 17.17 -8.60 -10.68
N LEU A 420 18.48 -8.63 -10.94
CA LEU A 420 19.15 -7.80 -11.94
C LEU A 420 19.52 -8.64 -13.17
N ASN A 421 18.85 -8.39 -14.30
CA ASN A 421 19.31 -8.85 -15.61
C ASN A 421 19.91 -7.66 -16.38
N PRO A 422 21.23 -7.61 -16.60
CA PRO A 422 21.89 -6.43 -17.18
C PRO A 422 21.37 -6.08 -18.57
N LEU A 423 21.18 -7.08 -19.44
CA LEU A 423 20.71 -6.85 -20.81
C LEU A 423 19.28 -6.30 -20.83
N MET A 424 18.42 -6.81 -19.96
CA MET A 424 17.05 -6.30 -19.84
C MET A 424 17.00 -4.89 -19.26
N VAL A 425 17.89 -4.55 -18.33
CA VAL A 425 18.02 -3.18 -17.82
C VAL A 425 18.43 -2.23 -18.95
N VAL A 426 19.45 -2.57 -19.74
CA VAL A 426 19.87 -1.76 -20.90
C VAL A 426 18.72 -1.63 -21.90
N PHE A 427 18.08 -2.73 -22.28
CA PHE A 427 16.97 -2.72 -23.23
C PHE A 427 15.81 -1.84 -22.77
N SER A 428 15.37 -2.01 -21.51
CA SER A 428 14.28 -1.22 -20.94
C SER A 428 14.63 0.26 -20.79
N PHE A 429 15.87 0.59 -20.43
CA PHE A 429 16.37 1.96 -20.37
C PHE A 429 16.39 2.63 -21.75
N LEU A 430 16.96 1.96 -22.76
CA LEU A 430 16.97 2.47 -24.14
C LEU A 430 15.56 2.61 -24.69
N LYS A 431 14.66 1.66 -24.40
CA LYS A 431 13.24 1.74 -24.77
C LYS A 431 12.54 2.93 -24.10
N LEU A 432 12.82 3.19 -22.82
CA LEU A 432 12.30 4.34 -22.09
C LEU A 432 12.74 5.65 -22.75
N ILE A 433 14.04 5.81 -23.04
CA ILE A 433 14.57 7.00 -23.70
C ILE A 433 13.99 7.13 -25.12
N ALA A 434 14.00 6.07 -25.92
CA ALA A 434 13.45 6.09 -27.28
C ALA A 434 11.97 6.53 -27.31
N ASN A 435 11.16 6.06 -26.36
CA ASN A 435 9.77 6.48 -26.22
C ASN A 435 9.62 7.97 -25.88
N LEU A 436 10.51 8.52 -25.07
CA LEU A 436 10.52 9.94 -24.74
C LEU A 436 10.99 10.80 -25.91
N LEU A 437 12.00 10.35 -26.65
CA LEU A 437 12.43 11.02 -27.89
C LEU A 437 11.32 11.01 -28.94
N ALA A 438 10.60 9.91 -29.09
CA ALA A 438 9.46 9.81 -30.01
C ALA A 438 8.22 10.61 -29.54
N SER A 439 8.20 11.09 -28.30
CA SER A 439 7.21 12.06 -27.79
C SER A 439 7.77 13.48 -27.60
N TYR A 440 9.01 13.70 -28.08
CA TYR A 440 9.76 14.96 -28.02
C TYR A 440 9.99 15.50 -26.60
N ASP A 441 9.87 14.66 -25.58
CA ASP A 441 10.06 15.03 -24.19
C ASP A 441 11.54 14.89 -23.79
N TYR A 442 12.37 15.72 -24.42
CA TYR A 442 13.83 15.72 -24.21
C TYR A 442 14.21 16.04 -22.77
N LYS A 443 13.44 16.91 -22.10
CA LYS A 443 13.69 17.28 -20.71
C LYS A 443 13.54 16.07 -19.79
N LEU A 444 12.48 15.29 -19.96
CA LEU A 444 12.29 14.09 -19.13
C LEU A 444 13.31 13.00 -19.49
N ALA A 445 13.68 12.88 -20.77
CA ALA A 445 14.75 11.98 -21.19
C ALA A 445 16.10 12.35 -20.55
N GLU A 446 16.40 13.64 -20.42
CA GLU A 446 17.62 14.12 -19.75
C GLU A 446 17.62 13.79 -18.26
N PHE A 447 16.49 13.97 -17.57
CA PHE A 447 16.34 13.56 -16.16
C PHE A 447 16.58 12.05 -15.99
N HIS A 448 16.05 11.22 -16.89
CA HIS A 448 16.28 9.77 -16.84
C HIS A 448 17.72 9.38 -17.14
N LEU A 449 18.40 10.07 -18.07
CA LEU A 449 19.84 9.89 -18.30
C LEU A 449 20.66 10.23 -17.05
N GLN A 450 20.34 11.34 -16.39
CA GLN A 450 21.03 11.77 -15.16
C GLN A 450 20.76 10.79 -14.00
N ALA A 451 19.53 10.30 -13.86
CA ALA A 451 19.15 9.30 -12.85
C ALA A 451 19.90 7.98 -13.06
N PHE A 452 19.93 7.49 -14.31
CA PHE A 452 20.65 6.27 -14.67
C PHE A 452 22.16 6.46 -14.44
N ARG A 453 22.73 7.57 -14.89
CA ARG A 453 24.16 7.88 -14.70
C ARG A 453 24.56 7.88 -13.23
N GLU A 454 23.83 8.59 -12.38
CA GLU A 454 24.15 8.65 -10.95
C GLU A 454 24.11 7.24 -10.34
N ALA A 455 23.03 6.48 -10.56
CA ALA A 455 22.88 5.15 -10.00
C ALA A 455 24.07 4.22 -10.32
N ILE A 456 24.66 4.33 -11.51
CA ILE A 456 25.75 3.45 -11.98
C ILE A 456 27.16 4.00 -11.72
N THR A 457 27.29 5.23 -11.21
CA THR A 457 28.59 5.90 -10.98
C THR A 457 28.85 6.19 -9.51
N ASP A 458 27.81 6.50 -8.75
CA ASP A 458 27.93 6.88 -7.36
C ASP A 458 26.88 6.21 -6.48
N ALA A 459 27.33 5.74 -5.32
CA ALA A 459 26.49 5.21 -4.26
C ALA A 459 26.57 6.08 -2.99
N SER A 460 27.38 7.14 -2.95
CA SER A 460 27.58 7.97 -1.74
C SER A 460 26.29 8.62 -1.26
N TRP A 461 25.42 9.01 -2.18
CA TRP A 461 24.10 9.56 -1.86
C TRP A 461 23.25 8.61 -1.01
N THR A 462 23.46 7.28 -1.05
CA THR A 462 22.66 6.33 -0.26
C THR A 462 22.89 6.42 1.25
N ILE A 463 23.97 7.07 1.67
CA ILE A 463 24.34 7.28 3.08
C ILE A 463 24.34 8.77 3.46
N ASP A 464 23.71 9.63 2.65
CA ASP A 464 23.58 11.07 2.92
C ASP A 464 22.12 11.56 2.80
N PRO A 465 21.27 11.31 3.82
CA PRO A 465 19.88 11.75 3.81
C PRO A 465 19.69 13.27 3.63
N LEU A 466 20.60 14.08 4.19
CA LEU A 466 20.51 15.54 4.10
C LEU A 466 20.94 16.03 2.71
N GLY A 467 21.95 15.42 2.09
CA GLY A 467 22.33 15.67 0.70
C GLY A 467 21.23 15.28 -0.27
N GLU A 468 20.58 14.13 -0.05
CA GLU A 468 19.44 13.69 -0.84
C GLU A 468 18.28 14.69 -0.80
N LYS A 469 17.97 15.27 0.38
CA LYS A 469 16.97 16.33 0.50
C LYS A 469 17.33 17.55 -0.36
N LYS A 470 18.56 18.05 -0.22
CA LYS A 470 19.04 19.21 -1.02
C LYS A 470 18.91 18.95 -2.51
N LYS A 471 19.29 17.74 -2.94
CA LYS A 471 19.17 17.32 -4.34
C LYS A 471 17.71 17.29 -4.78
N THR A 472 16.82 16.72 -3.98
CA THR A 472 15.40 16.65 -4.29
C THR A 472 14.80 18.05 -4.44
N ASP A 473 15.20 19.01 -3.60
CA ASP A 473 14.77 20.41 -3.73
C ASP A 473 15.23 21.03 -5.05
N ILE A 474 16.47 20.78 -5.45
CA ILE A 474 17.00 21.21 -6.75
C ILE A 474 16.18 20.61 -7.89
N LEU A 475 15.88 19.30 -7.85
CA LEU A 475 15.08 18.63 -8.88
C LEU A 475 13.66 19.19 -8.97
N ILE A 476 13.05 19.55 -7.83
CA ILE A 476 11.74 20.21 -7.78
C ILE A 476 11.81 21.56 -8.51
N GLN A 477 12.81 22.39 -8.21
CA GLN A 477 13.01 23.70 -8.84
C GLN A 477 13.26 23.61 -10.35
N HIS A 478 13.89 22.54 -10.83
CA HIS A 478 14.18 22.32 -12.25
C HIS A 478 13.01 21.66 -13.03
N THR A 479 11.86 21.42 -12.38
CA THR A 479 10.68 20.89 -13.05
C THR A 479 10.14 21.92 -14.06
N PRO A 480 9.76 21.51 -15.29
CA PRO A 480 9.22 22.46 -16.27
C PRO A 480 8.01 23.22 -15.73
N ALA A 481 7.94 24.52 -16.02
CA ALA A 481 6.77 25.34 -15.71
C ALA A 481 5.51 24.72 -16.34
N GLN A 482 4.48 24.53 -15.52
CA GLN A 482 3.19 24.01 -15.96
C GLN A 482 2.34 25.18 -16.46
N THR A 483 1.62 24.96 -17.55
CA THR A 483 0.72 25.92 -18.20
C THR A 483 -0.63 25.26 -18.39
N ASP A 484 -1.72 26.01 -18.23
CA ASP A 484 -3.05 25.48 -18.55
C ASP A 484 -3.20 25.33 -20.07
N LEU A 485 -3.36 24.09 -20.52
CA LEU A 485 -3.54 23.73 -21.92
C LEU A 485 -4.95 23.20 -22.19
N SER A 486 -5.84 23.16 -21.19
CA SER A 486 -7.18 22.55 -21.28
C SER A 486 -7.99 23.04 -22.48
N SER A 487 -8.00 24.36 -22.74
CA SER A 487 -8.67 24.98 -23.88
C SER A 487 -8.15 24.52 -25.25
N ARG A 488 -6.89 24.07 -25.30
CA ARG A 488 -6.19 23.58 -26.51
C ARG A 488 -6.27 22.07 -26.67
N LEU A 489 -6.86 21.35 -25.71
CA LEU A 489 -7.09 19.91 -25.79
C LEU A 489 -8.47 19.61 -26.41
N PRO A 490 -8.69 18.38 -26.91
CA PRO A 490 -10.02 17.92 -27.30
C PRO A 490 -11.01 18.00 -26.13
N PRO A 491 -12.31 18.31 -26.36
CA PRO A 491 -13.31 18.40 -25.28
C PRO A 491 -13.46 17.10 -24.47
N ASP A 492 -13.20 15.96 -25.09
CA ASP A 492 -13.34 14.61 -24.55
C ASP A 492 -11.98 13.98 -24.16
N PHE A 493 -10.95 14.80 -23.89
CA PHE A 493 -9.59 14.31 -23.65
C PHE A 493 -9.45 13.36 -22.44
N LEU A 494 -10.39 13.42 -21.48
CA LEU A 494 -10.46 12.51 -20.34
C LEU A 494 -10.98 11.11 -20.71
N THR A 495 -11.85 11.02 -21.72
CA THR A 495 -12.51 9.79 -22.18
C THR A 495 -11.80 9.21 -23.40
N GLN A 496 -10.47 9.09 -23.31
CA GLN A 496 -9.59 8.74 -24.43
C GLN A 496 -10.13 7.56 -25.27
N LYS A 497 -10.59 7.83 -26.50
CA LYS A 497 -11.04 6.77 -27.43
C LYS A 497 -9.84 5.92 -27.86
N ARG A 498 -9.91 4.61 -27.61
CA ARG A 498 -8.89 3.66 -28.06
C ARG A 498 -8.88 3.61 -29.59
N SER A 499 -7.72 3.86 -30.19
CA SER A 499 -7.54 3.65 -31.64
C SER A 499 -7.69 2.17 -31.98
N SER A 500 -8.24 1.87 -33.17
CA SER A 500 -8.36 0.50 -33.65
C SER A 500 -6.98 -0.17 -33.79
N LEU A 501 -6.95 -1.51 -33.72
CA LEU A 501 -5.70 -2.27 -33.80
C LEU A 501 -4.92 -1.97 -35.09
N GLY A 502 -5.62 -1.87 -36.23
CA GLY A 502 -5.01 -1.51 -37.52
C GLY A 502 -4.36 -0.12 -37.51
N GLN A 503 -5.02 0.89 -36.92
CA GLN A 503 -4.45 2.24 -36.77
C GLN A 503 -3.20 2.24 -35.88
N LYS A 504 -3.19 1.44 -34.81
CA LYS A 504 -2.00 1.30 -33.94
C LYS A 504 -0.83 0.71 -34.71
N ILE A 505 -1.06 -0.34 -35.49
CA ILE A 505 -0.03 -0.98 -36.31
C ILE A 505 0.51 0.01 -37.35
N LEU A 506 -0.35 0.70 -38.08
CA LEU A 506 0.07 1.65 -39.11
C LEU A 506 0.92 2.79 -38.53
N LYS A 507 0.47 3.41 -37.43
CA LYS A 507 1.23 4.47 -36.76
C LYS A 507 2.55 3.96 -36.19
N ARG A 508 2.58 2.72 -35.69
CA ARG A 508 3.81 2.07 -35.20
C ARG A 508 4.81 1.85 -36.32
N LEU A 509 4.37 1.31 -37.46
CA LEU A 509 5.20 1.12 -38.64
C LEU A 509 5.71 2.47 -39.16
N GLY A 510 4.84 3.48 -39.28
CA GLY A 510 5.22 4.83 -39.68
C GLY A 510 6.28 5.43 -38.78
N ASN A 511 6.11 5.32 -37.46
CA ASN A 511 7.14 5.74 -36.49
C ASN A 511 8.45 4.97 -36.66
N ILE A 512 8.43 3.66 -36.88
CA ILE A 512 9.67 2.87 -37.09
C ILE A 512 10.38 3.33 -38.36
N VAL A 513 9.68 3.39 -39.49
CA VAL A 513 10.25 3.75 -40.80
C VAL A 513 10.81 5.18 -40.82
N THR A 514 10.17 6.10 -40.10
CA THR A 514 10.58 7.52 -40.04
C THR A 514 11.47 7.86 -38.84
N LEU A 515 12.05 6.84 -38.18
CA LEU A 515 12.92 6.98 -37.01
C LEU A 515 12.29 7.81 -35.88
N GLY A 516 11.09 7.43 -35.43
CA GLY A 516 10.34 8.13 -34.39
C GLY A 516 9.70 9.42 -34.88
N ASN A 517 9.24 9.46 -36.14
CA ASN A 517 8.67 10.64 -36.80
C ASN A 517 9.69 11.76 -37.08
N TYR A 518 11.00 11.56 -36.91
CA TYR A 518 12.01 12.58 -37.19
C TYR A 518 12.28 12.79 -38.67
N LEU A 519 12.14 11.74 -39.48
CA LEU A 519 12.27 11.80 -40.94
C LEU A 519 10.95 12.10 -41.66
N ASN A 520 9.86 12.38 -40.93
CA ASN A 520 8.57 12.66 -41.55
C ASN A 520 8.44 14.14 -41.95
N PRO A 521 8.45 14.49 -43.26
CA PRO A 521 8.33 15.88 -43.71
C PRO A 521 6.89 16.42 -43.60
N PHE A 522 5.88 15.54 -43.50
CA PHE A 522 4.45 15.89 -43.52
C PHE A 522 3.84 16.04 -42.12
N SER A 523 4.66 16.37 -41.13
CA SER A 523 4.21 16.47 -39.73
C SER A 523 3.42 17.76 -39.46
N LYS A 524 2.31 17.67 -38.73
CA LYS A 524 1.46 18.81 -38.34
C LYS A 524 1.69 19.23 -36.89
N SER A 525 1.42 20.49 -36.57
CA SER A 525 1.53 20.99 -35.19
C SER A 525 0.24 20.77 -34.38
N VAL A 526 -0.89 20.69 -35.06
CA VAL A 526 -2.23 20.49 -34.48
C VAL A 526 -3.02 19.48 -35.30
N ARG A 527 -4.04 18.91 -34.68
CA ARG A 527 -5.04 18.04 -35.32
C ARG A 527 -5.92 18.84 -36.29
N SER A 528 -6.72 18.14 -37.08
CA SER A 528 -7.68 18.77 -38.02
C SER A 528 -8.75 19.62 -37.33
N ASP A 529 -9.06 19.34 -36.06
CA ASP A 529 -9.97 20.10 -35.19
C ASP A 529 -9.29 21.32 -34.53
N GLY A 530 -8.04 21.63 -34.89
CA GLY A 530 -7.25 22.72 -34.30
C GLY A 530 -6.70 22.43 -32.90
N LYS A 531 -7.00 21.26 -32.31
CA LYS A 531 -6.54 20.88 -30.97
C LYS A 531 -5.15 20.25 -31.00
N LEU A 532 -4.46 20.32 -29.87
CA LEU A 532 -3.16 19.68 -29.69
C LEU A 532 -3.31 18.17 -29.53
N PRO A 533 -2.45 17.35 -30.17
CA PRO A 533 -2.27 15.98 -29.71
C PRO A 533 -1.67 16.02 -28.30
N PHE A 534 -2.05 15.06 -27.46
CA PHE A 534 -1.61 15.05 -26.06
C PHE A 534 -1.35 13.64 -25.54
N ARG A 535 -0.63 13.57 -24.42
CA ARG A 535 -0.51 12.38 -23.57
C ARG A 535 -0.58 12.78 -22.10
N PHE A 536 -1.00 11.86 -21.23
CA PHE A 536 -0.94 12.12 -19.80
C PHE A 536 0.48 11.92 -19.25
N HIS A 537 0.79 12.59 -18.14
CA HIS A 537 2.03 12.33 -17.42
C HIS A 537 2.14 10.83 -17.05
N GLY A 538 3.16 10.16 -17.59
CA GLY A 538 3.42 8.74 -17.35
C GLY A 538 3.06 7.79 -18.45
N ASP A 539 2.35 8.25 -19.47
CA ASP A 539 2.11 7.47 -20.67
C ASP A 539 3.36 7.54 -21.56
N TYR A 540 4.15 6.48 -21.56
CA TYR A 540 5.35 6.38 -22.41
C TYR A 540 5.05 5.73 -23.78
N GLU A 541 3.79 5.51 -24.13
CA GLU A 541 3.44 4.87 -25.42
C GLU A 541 3.62 5.81 -26.61
N SER A 542 4.79 5.78 -27.24
CA SER A 542 5.19 6.68 -28.33
C SER A 542 4.41 6.60 -29.65
N TRP A 543 3.55 5.60 -29.84
CA TRP A 543 2.99 5.30 -31.17
C TRP A 543 1.75 6.13 -31.53
N GLY A 544 1.08 6.76 -30.56
CA GLY A 544 -0.20 7.43 -30.77
C GLY A 544 -0.14 8.69 -31.64
N TRP A 545 1.02 9.33 -31.72
CA TRP A 545 1.23 10.70 -32.23
C TRP A 545 2.15 10.79 -33.46
N PHE A 546 2.33 9.68 -34.18
CA PHE A 546 2.92 9.72 -35.53
C PHE A 546 2.20 10.76 -36.41
N GLY A 547 2.96 11.53 -37.18
CA GLY A 547 2.42 12.60 -38.02
C GLY A 547 2.31 13.97 -37.34
N TYR A 548 2.70 14.11 -36.06
CA TYR A 548 2.68 15.39 -35.36
C TYR A 548 4.08 15.83 -34.92
N ASN A 549 4.42 17.11 -35.04
CA ASN A 549 5.70 17.68 -34.61
C ASN A 549 5.64 18.39 -33.24
N THR A 550 4.45 18.53 -32.68
CA THR A 550 4.19 19.18 -31.39
C THR A 550 3.27 18.27 -30.59
N LEU A 551 3.53 18.12 -29.29
CA LEU A 551 2.75 17.29 -28.37
C LEU A 551 2.56 18.01 -27.03
N ALA A 552 1.35 17.97 -26.47
CA ALA A 552 1.11 18.39 -25.09
C ALA A 552 1.31 17.21 -24.12
N VAL A 553 2.05 17.43 -23.03
CA VAL A 553 2.11 16.48 -21.91
C VAL A 553 1.38 17.13 -20.75
N VAL A 554 0.27 16.53 -20.34
CA VAL A 554 -0.69 17.14 -19.41
C VAL A 554 -1.07 16.22 -18.27
N ASP A 555 -1.55 16.79 -17.17
CA ASP A 555 -2.29 16.07 -16.14
C ASP A 555 -3.77 15.93 -16.51
N LYS A 556 -4.56 15.31 -15.62
CA LYS A 556 -6.01 15.19 -15.78
C LYS A 556 -6.77 16.52 -15.67
N LYS A 557 -6.12 17.61 -15.21
CA LYS A 557 -6.70 18.96 -15.19
C LYS A 557 -6.40 19.72 -16.48
N GLY A 558 -5.61 19.15 -17.39
CA GLY A 558 -5.16 19.81 -18.61
C GLY A 558 -3.97 20.76 -18.40
N SER A 559 -3.38 20.78 -17.20
CA SER A 559 -2.16 21.53 -16.91
C SER A 559 -0.94 20.74 -17.37
N GLY A 560 -0.01 21.38 -18.06
CA GLY A 560 1.09 20.68 -18.70
C GLY A 560 2.11 21.57 -19.40
N TYR A 561 2.90 20.97 -20.28
CA TYR A 561 3.88 21.67 -21.12
C TYR A 561 3.89 21.10 -22.54
N LEU A 562 4.45 21.89 -23.47
CA LEU A 562 4.59 21.53 -24.87
C LEU A 562 5.96 20.92 -25.16
N CYS A 563 5.94 19.82 -25.89
CA CYS A 563 7.09 19.16 -26.46
C CYS A 563 7.11 19.40 -27.98
N LYS A 564 8.24 19.83 -28.53
CA LYS A 564 8.41 20.12 -29.96
C LYS A 564 9.52 19.27 -30.54
N ARG A 565 9.29 18.68 -31.71
CA ARG A 565 10.26 17.87 -32.43
C ARG A 565 11.50 18.68 -32.77
N SER A 566 12.67 18.18 -32.39
CA SER A 566 13.96 18.74 -32.74
C SER A 566 14.99 17.63 -32.96
N VAL A 567 15.44 17.46 -34.21
CA VAL A 567 16.50 16.51 -34.56
C VAL A 567 17.78 16.82 -33.77
N LYS A 568 18.12 18.10 -33.64
CA LYS A 568 19.29 18.57 -32.88
C LYS A 568 19.23 18.11 -31.43
N GLU A 569 18.07 18.21 -30.78
CA GLU A 569 17.93 17.75 -29.39
C GLU A 569 17.96 16.22 -29.30
N ALA A 570 17.31 15.50 -30.23
CA ALA A 570 17.27 14.04 -30.22
C ALA A 570 18.66 13.40 -30.39
N VAL A 571 19.50 13.92 -31.28
CA VAL A 571 20.84 13.37 -31.55
C VAL A 571 21.75 13.45 -30.32
N LYS A 572 21.54 14.43 -29.41
CA LYS A 572 22.32 14.55 -28.17
C LYS A 572 22.21 13.31 -27.26
N PHE A 573 21.19 12.48 -27.42
CA PHE A 573 20.96 11.31 -26.57
C PHE A 573 21.69 10.06 -27.05
N ILE A 574 22.12 9.98 -28.31
CA ILE A 574 22.70 8.78 -28.91
C ILE A 574 23.97 8.35 -28.16
N PHE A 575 24.98 9.24 -28.11
CA PHE A 575 26.25 8.92 -27.48
C PHE A 575 26.13 8.68 -25.96
N PRO A 576 25.42 9.52 -25.17
CA PRO A 576 25.18 9.24 -23.76
C PRO A 576 24.49 7.90 -23.49
N CYS A 577 23.50 7.51 -24.30
CA CYS A 577 22.83 6.23 -24.15
C CYS A 577 23.76 5.05 -24.40
N ILE A 578 24.56 5.09 -25.46
CA ILE A 578 25.54 4.04 -25.78
C ILE A 578 26.58 3.96 -24.65
N TYR A 579 27.16 5.10 -24.27
CA TYR A 579 28.16 5.19 -23.22
C TYR A 579 27.65 4.64 -21.88
N LEU A 580 26.47 5.07 -21.42
CA LEU A 580 25.92 4.63 -20.14
C LEU A 580 25.51 3.16 -20.17
N SER A 581 25.00 2.67 -21.30
CA SER A 581 24.67 1.25 -21.47
C SER A 581 25.92 0.38 -21.36
N PHE A 582 26.98 0.73 -22.09
CA PHE A 582 28.26 0.03 -22.04
C PHE A 582 28.90 0.10 -20.66
N ARG A 583 28.93 1.29 -20.06
CA ARG A 583 29.45 1.49 -18.70
C ARG A 583 28.71 0.62 -17.70
N PHE A 584 27.37 0.61 -17.72
CA PHE A 584 26.57 -0.22 -16.83
C PHE A 584 26.89 -1.71 -16.99
N LEU A 585 26.97 -2.22 -18.23
CA LEU A 585 27.29 -3.63 -18.49
C LEU A 585 28.63 -4.05 -17.87
N ILE A 586 29.61 -3.15 -17.87
CA ILE A 586 30.93 -3.37 -17.26
C ILE A 586 30.89 -3.21 -15.74
N THR A 587 30.27 -2.13 -15.23
CA THR A 587 30.41 -1.73 -13.83
C THR A 587 29.38 -2.33 -12.89
N GLN A 588 28.32 -2.98 -13.38
CA GLN A 588 27.19 -3.42 -12.55
C GLN A 588 27.59 -4.29 -11.35
N ARG A 589 28.58 -5.19 -11.50
CA ARG A 589 29.04 -6.05 -10.39
C ARG A 589 29.75 -5.24 -9.32
N THR A 590 30.64 -4.34 -9.76
CA THR A 590 31.38 -3.42 -8.87
C THR A 590 30.41 -2.49 -8.15
N MET A 591 29.41 -1.95 -8.85
CA MET A 591 28.37 -1.13 -8.23
C MET A 591 27.57 -1.94 -7.22
N SER A 592 27.13 -3.16 -7.56
CA SER A 592 26.42 -4.04 -6.61
C SER A 592 27.21 -4.26 -5.32
N LYS A 593 28.53 -4.50 -5.43
CA LYS A 593 29.42 -4.61 -4.27
C LYS A 593 29.45 -3.31 -3.45
N ARG A 594 29.61 -2.16 -4.11
CA ARG A 594 29.65 -0.83 -3.45
C ARG A 594 28.34 -0.49 -2.74
N TYR A 595 27.19 -0.74 -3.35
CA TYR A 595 25.87 -0.56 -2.70
C TYR A 595 25.72 -1.48 -1.49
N LYS A 596 26.19 -2.72 -1.56
CA LYS A 596 26.19 -3.66 -0.42
C LYS A 596 27.14 -3.23 0.71
N GLU A 597 28.29 -2.65 0.39
CA GLU A 597 29.20 -2.08 1.39
C GLU A 597 28.55 -0.87 2.09
N HIS A 598 27.90 0.00 1.32
CA HIS A 598 27.17 1.15 1.88
C HIS A 598 25.98 0.74 2.73
N SER A 599 25.32 -0.40 2.44
CA SER A 599 24.16 -0.84 3.22
C SER A 599 24.48 -1.16 4.68
N GLN A 600 25.75 -1.43 5.00
CA GLN A 600 26.20 -1.59 6.39
C GLN A 600 26.21 -0.27 7.17
N ARG A 601 26.13 0.87 6.49
CA ARG A 601 26.19 2.22 7.07
C ARG A 601 24.84 2.94 7.10
N TYR A 602 23.79 2.36 6.54
CA TYR A 602 22.47 3.02 6.45
C TYR A 602 21.91 3.41 7.82
N GLU A 603 22.00 2.52 8.81
CA GLU A 603 21.55 2.83 10.17
C GLU A 603 22.26 4.06 10.75
N ASN A 604 23.60 4.05 10.73
CA ASN A 604 24.40 5.16 11.25
C ASN A 604 24.12 6.46 10.50
N ALA A 605 23.99 6.41 9.17
CA ALA A 605 23.66 7.58 8.35
C ALA A 605 22.31 8.21 8.75
N TRP A 606 21.27 7.39 8.96
CA TRP A 606 19.97 7.87 9.42
C TRP A 606 20.04 8.43 10.84
N ARG A 607 20.65 7.70 11.78
CA ARG A 607 20.81 8.15 13.17
C ARG A 607 21.55 9.48 13.25
N GLU A 608 22.64 9.66 12.51
CA GLU A 608 23.36 10.93 12.42
C GLU A 608 22.52 12.07 11.84
N ALA A 609 21.72 11.78 10.81
CA ALA A 609 20.81 12.77 10.22
C ALA A 609 19.77 13.22 11.25
N PHE A 610 19.12 12.29 11.96
CA PHE A 610 18.14 12.61 13.00
C PHE A 610 18.75 13.39 14.16
N LEU A 611 19.93 13.01 14.64
CA LEU A 611 20.66 13.76 15.67
C LEU A 611 20.93 15.21 15.26
N LYS A 612 21.28 15.45 13.99
CA LYS A 612 21.47 16.82 13.45
C LYS A 612 20.16 17.59 13.37
N LEU A 613 19.07 16.94 12.97
CA LEU A 613 17.73 17.56 12.89
C LEU A 613 17.24 17.95 14.28
N ASP A 614 17.35 17.05 15.25
CA ASP A 614 16.90 17.30 16.61
C ASP A 614 17.65 18.48 17.21
N LYS A 615 18.99 18.53 17.09
CA LYS A 615 19.80 19.68 17.55
C LYS A 615 19.37 21.02 16.97
N LYS A 616 18.95 21.07 15.70
CA LYS A 616 18.47 22.30 15.06
C LYS A 616 17.15 22.80 15.65
N VAL A 617 16.26 21.89 16.05
CA VAL A 617 15.02 22.25 16.75
C VAL A 617 15.33 22.91 18.09
N TRP A 618 16.38 22.48 18.79
CA TRP A 618 16.81 23.08 20.07
C TRP A 618 17.51 24.45 19.92
N THR A 619 18.08 24.79 18.77
CA THR A 619 18.80 26.07 18.55
C THR A 619 17.95 27.17 17.94
N THR A 620 16.70 26.89 17.57
CA THR A 620 15.76 27.93 17.11
C THR A 620 15.08 28.48 18.37
N PRO A 621 15.23 29.78 18.72
CA PRO A 621 14.54 30.32 19.88
C PRO A 621 13.05 30.11 19.67
N GLN A 622 12.44 29.26 20.50
CA GLN A 622 11.01 29.37 20.70
C GLN A 622 10.80 30.79 21.23
N ASN A 623 10.10 31.62 20.46
CA ASN A 623 9.51 32.85 20.99
C ASN A 623 8.55 32.43 22.10
N LEU A 624 9.08 32.23 23.30
CA LEU A 624 8.36 32.31 24.56
C LEU A 624 8.00 33.79 24.71
N GLY A 625 6.92 34.18 24.02
CA GLY A 625 6.16 35.36 24.38
C GLY A 625 5.51 35.10 25.73
N GLN A 626 5.75 36.03 26.64
CA GLN A 626 5.15 36.15 27.97
C GLN A 626 3.62 36.11 27.95
#